data_AF-A0A0M3IWB3-F1
#
_entry.id   AF-A0A0M3IWB3-F1
#
_cell.length_a   1.000
_cell.length_b   1.000
_cell.length_c   1.000
_cell.angle_alpha   90.00
_cell.angle_beta   90.00
_cell.angle_gamma   90.00
#
_symmetry.space_group_name_H-M   'P 1'
#
loop_
_entity.id
_entity.type
_entity.pdbx_description
1 polymer ?
#
loop_
_entity_poly.entity_id
_entity_poly.type
_entity_poly.pdbx_seq_one_letter_code
_entity_poly.pdbx_strand_id
1 'polypeptide(L)'
;MTPLSLFASVLLSCVGGFISYHTILEYLPIFIQRKLYGKDQCKISNVPIPEPVGVISAAVYLIVMFIFIPFPFYEWTQTEWVFVSPQRFVYRDTLELLLNNMRGILRLIRSILFIY
;
A
#
# COMPACT_ATOMS: atom_id res chain seq x y z
N MET A 1 1.91 7.22 -12.00
CA MET A 1 1.09 6.00 -11.90
C MET A 1 1.47 5.13 -13.07
N THR A 2 2.04 3.96 -12.82
CA THR A 2 2.35 3.06 -13.93
C THR A 2 1.05 2.50 -14.51
N PRO A 3 0.98 2.16 -15.81
CA PRO A 3 -0.20 1.49 -16.37
C PRO A 3 -0.57 0.18 -15.64
N LEU A 4 0.40 -0.43 -14.95
CA LEU A 4 0.19 -1.62 -14.12
C LEU A 4 -0.71 -1.33 -12.91
N SER A 5 -0.49 -0.22 -12.19
CA SER A 5 -1.36 0.18 -11.06
C SER A 5 -2.80 0.45 -11.48
N LEU A 6 -3.00 1.04 -12.67
CA LEU A 6 -4.32 1.30 -13.23
C LEU A 6 -5.04 0.02 -13.63
N PHE A 7 -4.32 -0.92 -14.25
CA PHE A 7 -4.90 -2.22 -14.59
C PHE A 7 -5.25 -3.01 -13.33
N ALA A 8 -4.38 -2.99 -12.33
CA ALA A 8 -4.62 -3.62 -11.03
C ALA A 8 -5.86 -3.03 -10.35
N SER A 9 -6.02 -1.70 -10.32
CA SER A 9 -7.17 -1.06 -9.65
C SER A 9 -8.50 -1.38 -10.35
N VAL A 10 -8.53 -1.42 -11.68
CA VAL A 10 -9.72 -1.80 -12.45
C VAL A 10 -10.09 -3.26 -12.20
N LEU A 11 -9.12 -4.17 -12.25
CA LEU A 11 -9.35 -5.60 -11.99
C LEU A 11 -9.85 -5.82 -10.57
N LEU A 12 -9.21 -5.20 -9.58
CA LEU A 12 -9.61 -5.29 -8.18
C LEU A 12 -11.03 -4.72 -7.94
N SER A 13 -11.40 -3.66 -8.66
CA SER A 13 -12.73 -3.06 -8.57
C SER A 13 -13.81 -3.96 -9.19
N CYS A 14 -13.54 -4.59 -10.33
CA CYS A 14 -14.46 -5.56 -10.94
C CYS A 14 -14.67 -6.77 -10.03
N VAL A 15 -13.59 -7.32 -9.48
CA VAL A 15 -13.64 -8.46 -8.54
C VAL A 15 -14.36 -8.06 -7.25
N GLY A 16 -14.04 -6.89 -6.68
CA GLY A 16 -14.70 -6.36 -5.50
C GLY A 16 -16.20 -6.14 -5.71
N GLY A 17 -16.61 -5.62 -6.87
CA GLY A 17 -18.01 -5.46 -7.25
C GLY A 17 -18.74 -6.80 -7.36
N PHE A 18 -18.11 -7.80 -7.98
CA PHE A 18 -18.66 -9.15 -8.10
C PHE A 18 -18.85 -9.81 -6.72
N ILE A 19 -17.84 -9.74 -5.86
CA ILE A 19 -17.91 -10.27 -4.49
C ILE A 19 -19.01 -9.55 -3.71
N SER A 20 -19.03 -8.21 -3.74
CA SER A 20 -20.05 -7.41 -3.05
C SER A 20 -21.46 -7.79 -3.48
N TYR A 21 -21.71 -7.96 -4.79
CA TYR A 21 -23.02 -8.37 -5.30
C TYR A 21 -23.46 -9.73 -4.74
N HIS A 22 -22.59 -10.74 -4.80
CA HIS A 22 -22.89 -12.08 -4.30
C HIS A 22 -23.09 -12.10 -2.77
N THR A 23 -22.22 -11.41 -2.02
CA THR A 23 -22.33 -11.32 -0.57
C THR A 23 -23.60 -10.58 -0.14
N ILE A 24 -24.00 -9.51 -0.85
CA ILE A 24 -25.26 -8.82 -0.52
C ILE A 24 -26.42 -9.81 -0.62
N LEU A 25 -26.55 -10.54 -1.73
CA LEU A 25 -27.65 -11.48 -1.94
C LEU A 25 -27.72 -12.58 -0.87
N GLU A 26 -26.57 -13.10 -0.45
CA GLU A 26 -26.49 -14.15 0.58
C GLU A 26 -26.90 -13.64 1.97
N TYR A 27 -26.59 -12.39 2.30
CA TYR A 27 -26.86 -11.82 3.63
C TYR A 27 -28.24 -11.14 3.75
N LEU A 28 -28.94 -10.87 2.65
CA LEU A 28 -30.33 -10.38 2.66
C LEU A 28 -31.25 -11.17 3.62
N PRO A 29 -31.36 -12.51 3.52
CA PRO A 29 -32.23 -13.27 4.42
C PRO A 29 -31.77 -13.22 5.89
N ILE A 30 -30.47 -13.09 6.15
CA ILE A 30 -29.91 -13.04 7.51
C ILE A 30 -30.33 -11.76 8.22
N PHE A 31 -30.33 -10.62 7.52
CA PHE A 31 -30.79 -9.35 8.09
C PHE A 31 -32.29 -9.36 8.39
N ILE A 32 -33.08 -9.98 7.51
CA ILE A 32 -34.52 -10.15 7.73
C ILE A 32 -34.77 -11.02 8.98
N GLN A 33 -34.05 -12.14 9.12
CA GLN A 33 -34.13 -13.00 10.31
C GLN A 33 -33.78 -12.27 11.62
N ARG A 34 -32.80 -11.36 11.57
CA ARG A 34 -32.36 -10.57 12.73
C ARG A 34 -33.24 -9.36 13.05
N LYS A 35 -34.38 -9.20 12.36
CA LYS A 35 -35.25 -8.01 12.48
C LYS A 35 -34.55 -6.70 12.14
N LEU A 36 -33.49 -6.75 11.34
CA LEU A 36 -32.76 -5.58 10.81
C LEU A 36 -33.36 -5.18 9.45
N TYR A 37 -34.67 -4.95 9.43
CA TYR A 37 -35.42 -4.58 8.25
C TYR A 37 -36.39 -3.44 8.56
N GLY A 38 -36.58 -2.57 7.58
CA GLY A 38 -37.54 -1.48 7.60
C GLY A 38 -38.67 -1.73 6.61
N LYS A 39 -39.69 -0.87 6.68
CA LYS A 39 -40.76 -0.81 5.68
C LYS A 39 -40.57 0.45 4.84
N ASP A 40 -40.68 0.29 3.53
CA ASP A 40 -40.80 1.43 2.60
C ASP A 40 -42.09 2.21 2.90
N GLN A 41 -41.95 3.42 3.45
CA GLN A 41 -43.08 4.28 3.80
C GLN A 41 -43.75 4.91 2.57
N CYS A 42 -43.09 4.89 1.42
CA CYS A 42 -43.61 5.43 0.17
C CYS A 42 -44.44 4.41 -0.61
N LYS A 43 -44.57 3.17 -0.12
CA LYS A 43 -45.37 2.11 -0.75
C LYS A 43 -46.41 1.53 0.21
N ILE A 44 -47.55 1.17 -0.37
CA ILE A 44 -48.64 0.46 0.34
C ILE A 44 -48.20 -0.97 0.70
N SER A 45 -47.27 -1.55 -0.06
CA SER A 45 -46.76 -2.90 0.18
C SER A 45 -45.94 -2.99 1.47
N ASN A 46 -46.23 -3.98 2.31
CA ASN A 46 -45.53 -4.25 3.57
C ASN A 46 -44.35 -5.25 3.40
N VAL A 47 -43.61 -5.17 2.30
CA VAL A 47 -42.45 -6.05 2.09
C VAL A 47 -41.30 -5.56 2.98
N PRO A 48 -40.71 -6.41 3.83
CA PRO A 48 -39.57 -6.04 4.67
C PRO A 48 -38.32 -5.82 3.81
N ILE A 49 -37.66 -4.67 3.98
CA ILE A 49 -36.44 -4.30 3.25
C ILE A 49 -35.29 -4.24 4.24
N PRO A 50 -34.19 -4.97 4.03
CA PRO A 50 -33.04 -4.92 4.93
C PRO A 50 -32.38 -3.54 4.88
N GLU A 51 -32.18 -2.93 6.04
CA GLU A 51 -31.60 -1.58 6.17
C GLU A 51 -30.07 -1.54 6.08
N PRO A 52 -29.31 -2.49 6.70
CA PRO A 52 -27.85 -2.37 6.75
C PRO A 52 -27.13 -3.02 5.56
N VAL A 53 -27.70 -2.95 4.35
CA VAL A 53 -27.05 -3.50 3.14
C VAL A 53 -25.75 -2.78 2.78
N GLY A 54 -25.64 -1.49 3.11
CA GLY A 54 -24.42 -0.70 2.88
C GLY A 54 -23.22 -1.13 3.74
N VAL A 55 -23.45 -1.83 4.85
CA VAL A 55 -22.35 -2.31 5.71
C VAL A 55 -21.54 -3.41 5.00
N ILE A 56 -22.20 -4.21 4.16
CA ILE A 56 -21.56 -5.28 3.40
C ILE A 56 -20.66 -4.69 2.33
N SER A 57 -21.17 -3.73 1.55
CA SER A 57 -20.39 -3.10 0.49
C SER A 57 -19.19 -2.34 1.07
N ALA A 58 -19.35 -1.68 2.21
CA ALA A 58 -18.26 -1.04 2.93
C ALA A 58 -17.19 -2.03 3.40
N ALA A 59 -17.58 -3.18 3.97
CA ALA A 59 -16.64 -4.21 4.40
C ALA A 59 -15.82 -4.76 3.22
N VAL A 60 -16.48 -5.08 2.10
CA VAL A 60 -15.80 -5.54 0.88
C VAL A 60 -14.84 -4.47 0.35
N TYR A 61 -15.26 -3.20 0.33
CA TYR A 61 -14.40 -2.09 -0.08
C TYR A 61 -13.14 -1.97 0.78
N LEU A 62 -13.26 -2.10 2.10
CA LEU A 62 -12.11 -2.05 3.01
C LEU A 62 -11.11 -3.20 2.76
N ILE A 63 -11.61 -4.42 2.52
CA ILE A 63 -10.76 -5.57 2.18
C ILE A 63 -10.02 -5.33 0.87
N VAL A 64 -10.74 -4.86 -0.16
CA VAL A 64 -10.17 -4.51 -1.46
C VAL A 64 -9.10 -3.41 -1.30
N MET A 65 -9.35 -2.39 -0.47
CA MET A 65 -8.37 -1.36 -0.17
C MET A 65 -7.13 -1.90 0.56
N PHE A 66 -7.27 -2.80 1.54
CA PHE A 66 -6.11 -3.42 2.17
C PHE A 66 -5.22 -4.19 1.20
N ILE A 67 -5.82 -4.86 0.21
CA ILE A 67 -5.09 -5.54 -0.87
C ILE A 67 -4.48 -4.53 -1.85
N PHE A 68 -5.12 -3.38 -2.06
CA PHE A 68 -4.65 -2.35 -2.98
C PHE A 68 -3.47 -1.54 -2.44
N ILE A 69 -3.41 -1.26 -1.13
CA ILE A 69 -2.34 -0.47 -0.48
C ILE A 69 -0.91 -0.87 -0.89
N PRO A 70 -0.47 -2.15 -0.93
CA PRO A 70 0.90 -2.50 -1.27
C PRO A 70 1.34 -2.10 -2.68
N PHE A 71 0.43 -1.94 -3.64
CA PHE A 71 0.76 -1.59 -5.03
C PHE A 71 1.39 -0.20 -5.17
N PRO A 72 0.76 0.91 -4.74
CA PRO A 72 1.38 2.23 -4.79
C PRO A 72 2.61 2.34 -3.89
N PHE A 73 2.65 1.63 -2.76
CA PHE A 73 3.84 1.59 -1.90
C PHE A 73 5.04 0.94 -2.62
N TYR A 74 4.82 -0.14 -3.36
CA TYR A 74 5.87 -0.76 -4.16
C TYR A 74 6.40 0.20 -5.24
N GLU A 75 5.51 0.89 -5.96
CA GLU A 75 5.92 1.91 -6.95
C GLU A 75 6.71 3.06 -6.33
N TRP A 76 6.30 3.52 -5.15
CA TRP A 76 7.00 4.58 -4.43
C TRP A 76 8.40 4.14 -3.99
N THR A 77 8.54 2.96 -3.37
CA THR A 77 9.87 2.44 -2.98
C THR A 77 10.82 2.26 -4.17
N GLN A 78 10.33 1.75 -5.31
CA GLN A 78 11.11 1.65 -6.55
C GLN A 78 11.63 3.02 -7.03
N THR A 79 10.82 4.06 -6.85
CA THR A 79 11.16 5.44 -7.22
C THR A 79 12.20 6.03 -6.26
N GLU A 80 12.10 5.75 -4.96
CA GLU A 80 13.06 6.27 -3.97
C GLU A 80 14.46 5.63 -4.07
N TRP A 81 14.59 4.38 -4.53
CA TRP A 81 15.92 3.78 -4.81
C TRP A 81 16.74 4.61 -5.82
N VAL A 82 16.08 5.32 -6.73
CA VAL A 82 16.73 6.24 -7.68
C VAL A 82 17.21 7.52 -6.96
N PHE A 83 16.45 8.02 -5.98
CA PHE A 83 16.76 9.26 -5.24
C PHE A 83 17.67 9.10 -4.02
N VAL A 84 17.88 7.88 -3.52
CA VAL A 84 18.89 7.59 -2.47
C VAL A 84 20.30 7.43 -3.06
N SER A 85 20.40 7.21 -4.37
CA SER A 85 21.69 7.07 -5.09
C SER A 85 22.61 8.31 -4.97
N PRO A 86 22.14 9.57 -5.10
CA PRO A 86 22.99 10.77 -4.96
C PRO A 86 23.64 10.89 -3.58
N GLN A 87 22.90 10.61 -2.50
CA GLN A 87 23.42 10.69 -1.13
C GLN A 87 24.48 9.60 -0.88
N ARG A 88 24.30 8.42 -1.46
CA ARG A 88 25.28 7.33 -1.39
C ARG A 88 26.60 7.66 -2.12
N PHE A 89 26.53 8.41 -3.22
CA PHE A 89 27.72 8.90 -3.94
C PHE A 89 28.47 9.97 -3.14
N VAL A 90 27.78 10.99 -2.63
CA VAL A 90 28.41 12.06 -1.83
C VAL A 90 29.10 11.51 -0.57
N TYR A 91 28.47 10.56 0.11
CA TYR A 91 29.09 9.91 1.28
C TYR A 91 30.30 9.05 0.90
N ARG A 92 30.24 8.32 -0.21
CA ARG A 92 31.38 7.54 -0.75
C ARG A 92 32.58 8.44 -1.05
N ASP A 93 32.36 9.56 -1.74
CA ASP A 93 33.44 10.46 -2.13
C ASP A 93 34.11 11.11 -0.90
N THR A 94 33.30 11.49 0.08
CA THR A 94 33.80 12.06 1.35
C THR A 94 34.60 11.02 2.15
N LEU A 95 34.15 9.77 2.18
CA LEU A 95 34.82 8.67 2.89
C LEU A 95 36.16 8.28 2.23
N GLU A 96 36.22 8.22 0.90
CA GLU A 96 37.46 7.95 0.15
C GLU A 96 38.52 9.04 0.38
N LEU A 97 38.10 10.31 0.46
CA LEU A 97 39.01 11.43 0.73
C LEU A 97 39.57 11.34 2.16
N LEU A 98 38.74 10.97 3.14
CA LEU A 98 39.15 10.80 4.52
C LEU A 98 40.09 9.59 4.69
N LEU A 99 39.80 8.48 4.01
CA LEU A 99 40.67 7.29 3.98
C LEU A 99 42.02 7.57 3.30
N ASN A 100 42.04 8.35 2.21
CA ASN A 100 43.29 8.76 1.56
C ASN A 100 44.14 9.67 2.45
N ASN A 101 43.53 10.60 3.18
CA ASN A 101 44.24 11.40 4.17
C ASN A 101 44.82 10.53 5.30
N MET A 102 44.05 9.56 5.82
CA MET A 102 44.56 8.64 6.85
C MET A 102 45.69 7.74 6.34
N ARG A 103 45.61 7.26 5.08
CA ARG A 103 46.71 6.51 4.45
C ARG A 103 47.95 7.38 4.20
N GLY A 104 47.77 8.66 3.92
CA GLY A 104 48.87 9.63 3.82
C GLY A 104 49.61 9.78 5.14
N ILE A 105 48.86 9.94 6.23
CA ILE A 105 49.41 10.02 7.60
C ILE A 105 50.12 8.72 7.99
N LEU A 106 49.54 7.55 7.70
CA LEU A 106 50.18 6.26 7.98
C LEU A 106 51.50 6.08 7.20
N ARG A 107 51.57 6.54 5.95
CA ARG A 107 52.81 6.52 5.15
C ARG A 107 53.88 7.44 5.75
N LEU A 108 53.48 8.59 6.28
CA LEU A 108 54.37 9.56 6.92
C LEU A 108 54.96 8.99 8.23
N ILE A 109 54.11 8.38 9.07
CA ILE A 109 54.54 7.69 10.30
C ILE A 109 55.48 6.53 9.98
N ARG A 110 55.15 5.71 8.98
CA ARG A 110 56.01 4.59 8.53
C ARG A 110 57.34 5.08 7.96
N SER A 111 57.39 6.24 7.31
CA SER A 111 58.64 6.81 6.81
C SER A 111 59.53 7.33 7.94
N ILE A 112 58.96 7.87 9.02
CA ILE A 112 59.73 8.35 10.18
C ILE A 112 60.27 7.17 10.99
N LEU A 113 59.48 6.11 11.17
CA LEU A 113 59.84 4.94 11.97
C LEU A 113 60.90 4.04 11.31
N PHE A 114 61.12 4.13 10.00
CA PHE A 114 62.10 3.32 9.25
C PHE A 114 63.43 4.06 9.00
N ILE A 115 63.58 5.28 9.53
CA ILE A 115 64.82 6.09 9.46
C ILE A 115 65.67 5.94 10.74
N TYR A 116 65.17 5.24 11.75
CA TYR A 116 65.92 4.75 12.93
C TYR A 116 66.14 3.24 12.81
#